data_AF-A0A8H7VNM4-F1
#
_entry.id   AF-A0A8H7VNM4-F1
#
_cell.length_a   1.000
_cell.length_b   1.000
_cell.length_c   1.000
_cell.angle_alpha   90.00
_cell.angle_beta   90.00
_cell.angle_gamma   90.00
#
_symmetry.space_group_name_H-M   'P 1'
#
loop_
_entity.id
_entity.type
_entity.pdbx_description
1 polymer ?
#
loop_
_entity_poly.entity_id
_entity_poly.type
_entity_poly.pdbx_seq_one_letter_code
_entity_poly.pdbx_strand_id
1 'polypeptide(L)'
;MLSIKTGQGRKRALLIGINYTDTQHELKGCINDVHNIKEFLMDLYNFQEEDMRILTDDQTDDPLRMPTRVNILTSMQWLVEDAEENDSFFLHFSGHGGRVKDLSGDEYDGFDETIYPLDFDRYDGDSGQIIDDDMHDLLVSPLPAGCRLTAIFDSCHSGTALDLPYIYSTQGEIKNHNLFKFAGRRILHAGFAYATGDRENAKMFISELPGQLKEASSVARENRRSNSSRADVVMFSGCKDHQSSADAQVDGIPATGAMSHAFITTLRENPDQSYQELLVSLREILGEKYSQRPQMSCSHPIDVSLQFIC
;
A
#
# COMPACT_ATOMS: atom_id res chain seq x y z
N MET A 1 -2.28 -22.13 16.54
CA MET A 1 -3.26 -21.10 16.15
C MET A 1 -3.15 -20.01 17.21
N LEU A 2 -2.43 -18.92 16.91
CA LEU A 2 -2.35 -17.78 17.83
C LEU A 2 -3.76 -17.18 17.91
N SER A 3 -4.39 -17.23 19.08
CA SER A 3 -5.58 -16.43 19.36
C SER A 3 -5.07 -15.02 19.58
N ILE A 4 -4.94 -14.27 18.50
CA ILE A 4 -4.41 -12.91 18.52
C ILE A 4 -5.50 -12.04 19.19
N LYS A 5 -5.21 -11.53 20.38
CA LYS A 5 -6.05 -10.54 21.09
C LYS A 5 -5.61 -9.12 20.70
N THR A 6 -5.35 -8.87 19.42
CA THR A 6 -4.90 -7.57 18.93
C THR A 6 -5.97 -6.50 19.16
N GLY A 7 -5.52 -5.28 19.47
CA GLY A 7 -6.40 -4.13 19.72
C GLY A 7 -6.82 -3.95 21.18
N GLN A 8 -6.28 -4.74 22.12
CA GLN A 8 -6.43 -4.51 23.57
C GLN A 8 -5.31 -3.65 24.17
N GLY A 9 -4.21 -3.43 23.43
CA GLY A 9 -3.11 -2.56 23.81
C GLY A 9 -3.35 -1.09 23.42
N ARG A 10 -2.24 -0.34 23.32
CA ARG A 10 -2.25 1.07 22.89
C ARG A 10 -2.65 1.16 21.41
N LYS A 11 -3.37 2.23 21.07
CA LYS A 11 -3.76 2.54 19.69
C LYS A 11 -3.08 3.82 19.24
N ARG A 12 -2.34 3.81 18.13
CA ARG A 12 -1.77 5.03 17.51
C ARG A 12 -2.00 5.07 16.01
N ALA A 13 -2.24 6.26 15.47
CA ALA A 13 -2.40 6.44 14.03
C ALA A 13 -1.45 7.50 13.46
N LEU A 14 -0.92 7.24 12.27
CA LEU A 14 -0.24 8.21 11.43
C LEU A 14 -1.06 8.39 10.15
N LEU A 15 -1.57 9.60 9.94
CA LEU A 15 -2.41 9.96 8.80
C LEU A 15 -1.71 11.03 7.98
N ILE A 16 -1.43 10.73 6.71
CA ILE A 16 -0.63 11.58 5.81
C ILE A 16 -1.46 11.86 4.56
N GLY A 17 -1.71 13.13 4.28
CA GLY A 17 -2.51 13.58 3.14
C GLY A 17 -1.85 14.76 2.46
N ILE A 18 -1.44 14.60 1.20
CA ILE A 18 -0.67 15.63 0.49
C ILE A 18 -1.41 16.01 -0.79
N ASN A 19 -1.90 17.24 -0.84
CA ASN A 19 -2.53 17.82 -2.03
C ASN A 19 -1.50 18.49 -2.96
N TYR A 20 -0.28 18.78 -2.52
CA TYR A 20 0.73 19.48 -3.32
C TYR A 20 0.20 20.82 -3.85
N THR A 21 -0.51 21.55 -2.98
CA THR A 21 -1.22 22.78 -3.31
C THR A 21 -0.29 23.80 -3.96
N ASP A 22 -0.76 24.51 -5.00
CA ASP A 22 0.00 25.49 -5.78
C ASP A 22 1.21 24.93 -6.57
N THR A 23 1.27 23.61 -6.81
CA THR A 23 2.30 22.98 -7.65
C THR A 23 1.72 22.42 -8.96
N GLN A 24 2.59 21.99 -9.88
CA GLN A 24 2.16 21.29 -11.11
C GLN A 24 1.65 19.85 -10.84
N HIS A 25 1.77 19.37 -9.61
CA HIS A 25 1.39 18.02 -9.17
C HIS A 25 0.16 18.04 -8.25
N GLU A 26 -0.62 19.12 -8.28
CA GLU A 26 -1.75 19.32 -7.37
C GLU A 26 -2.81 18.21 -7.45
N LEU A 27 -3.21 17.74 -6.27
CA LEU A 27 -4.32 16.84 -6.00
C LEU A 27 -5.36 17.57 -5.13
N LYS A 28 -6.60 17.08 -5.08
CA LYS A 28 -7.71 17.78 -4.40
C LYS A 28 -8.36 16.98 -3.28
N GLY A 29 -8.01 15.72 -3.12
CA GLY A 29 -8.72 14.77 -2.28
C GLY A 29 -7.98 14.27 -1.05
N CYS A 30 -6.64 14.38 -1.05
CA CYS A 30 -5.81 13.63 -0.12
C CYS A 30 -5.99 14.06 1.33
N ILE A 31 -6.13 15.37 1.55
CA ILE A 31 -6.42 15.94 2.88
C ILE A 31 -7.82 15.50 3.36
N ASN A 32 -8.82 15.47 2.47
CA ASN A 32 -10.16 15.02 2.80
C ASN A 32 -10.18 13.52 3.16
N ASP A 33 -9.40 12.68 2.46
CA ASP A 33 -9.26 11.27 2.79
C ASP A 33 -8.71 11.06 4.20
N VAL A 34 -7.71 11.85 4.61
CA VAL A 34 -7.15 11.84 5.97
C VAL A 34 -8.22 12.17 7.01
N HIS A 35 -9.05 13.18 6.77
CA HIS A 35 -10.14 13.52 7.68
C HIS A 35 -11.19 12.40 7.78
N ASN A 36 -11.56 11.78 6.65
CA ASN A 36 -12.50 10.65 6.64
C ASN A 36 -11.96 9.45 7.43
N ILE A 37 -10.67 9.14 7.27
CA ILE A 37 -10.00 8.05 8.02
C ILE A 37 -9.92 8.40 9.51
N LYS A 38 -9.56 9.63 9.87
CA LYS A 38 -9.53 10.09 11.27
C LYS A 38 -10.88 9.84 11.95
N GLU A 39 -11.96 10.35 11.36
CA GLU A 39 -13.32 10.18 11.89
C GLU A 39 -13.71 8.69 11.98
N PHE A 40 -13.39 7.92 10.94
CA PHE A 40 -13.65 6.48 10.92
C PHE A 40 -12.94 5.71 12.05
N LEU A 41 -11.67 6.01 12.30
CA LEU A 41 -10.89 5.36 13.37
C LEU A 41 -11.42 5.73 14.77
N MET A 42 -11.84 6.98 14.95
CA MET A 42 -12.44 7.44 16.21
C MET A 42 -13.80 6.78 16.44
N ASP A 43 -14.67 6.81 15.44
CA ASP A 43 -16.05 6.33 15.55
C ASP A 43 -16.14 4.81 15.73
N LEU A 44 -15.40 4.05 14.92
CA LEU A 44 -15.59 2.60 14.80
C LEU A 44 -14.56 1.79 15.58
N TYR A 45 -13.36 2.33 15.76
CA TYR A 45 -12.23 1.60 16.38
C TYR A 45 -11.70 2.25 17.66
N ASN A 46 -12.33 3.32 18.13
CA ASN A 46 -12.04 4.00 19.40
C ASN A 46 -10.58 4.47 19.53
N PHE A 47 -9.96 4.87 18.41
CA PHE A 47 -8.70 5.61 18.47
C PHE A 47 -8.96 6.99 19.07
N GLN A 48 -8.06 7.47 19.93
CA GLN A 48 -8.14 8.81 20.49
C GLN A 48 -7.36 9.78 19.60
N GLU A 49 -7.88 11.00 19.41
CA GLU A 49 -7.23 12.01 18.57
C GLU A 49 -5.83 12.39 19.08
N GLU A 50 -5.61 12.37 20.40
CA GLU A 50 -4.31 12.63 21.03
C GLU A 50 -3.24 11.58 20.69
N ASP A 51 -3.66 10.39 20.27
CA ASP A 51 -2.78 9.30 19.80
C ASP A 51 -2.66 9.28 18.27
N MET A 52 -3.03 10.37 17.59
CA MET A 52 -2.89 10.51 16.14
C MET A 52 -1.86 11.59 15.78
N ARG A 53 -0.95 11.27 14.86
CA ARG A 53 -0.17 12.28 14.11
C ARG A 53 -0.78 12.46 12.74
N ILE A 54 -1.12 13.71 12.43
CA ILE A 54 -1.77 14.09 11.17
C ILE A 54 -0.84 15.05 10.42
N LEU A 55 -0.35 14.63 9.25
CA LEU A 55 0.52 15.42 8.40
C LEU A 55 -0.23 15.82 7.12
N THR A 56 -0.51 17.11 6.95
CA THR A 56 -1.21 17.65 5.77
C THR A 56 -0.62 18.99 5.33
N ASP A 57 -0.61 19.26 4.02
CA ASP A 57 0.04 20.44 3.43
C ASP A 57 -0.79 21.74 3.52
N ASP A 58 -1.95 21.71 4.17
CA ASP A 58 -2.76 22.89 4.53
C ASP A 58 -2.49 23.44 5.94
N GLN A 59 -1.77 22.69 6.79
CA GLN A 59 -1.39 23.07 8.16
C GLN A 59 -0.13 23.98 8.20
N THR A 60 -0.14 25.04 7.40
CA THR A 60 1.03 25.92 7.18
C THR A 60 1.53 26.66 8.44
N ASP A 61 0.73 26.72 9.49
CA ASP A 61 1.04 27.32 10.78
C ASP A 61 1.84 26.40 11.73
N ASP A 62 1.89 25.09 11.45
CA ASP A 62 2.67 24.11 12.23
C ASP A 62 3.68 23.36 11.34
N PRO A 63 4.95 23.80 11.29
CA PRO A 63 5.99 23.17 10.48
C PRO A 63 6.24 21.69 10.80
N LEU A 64 5.89 21.21 12.00
CA LEU A 64 6.06 19.79 12.37
C LEU A 64 4.95 18.92 11.79
N ARG A 65 3.83 19.52 11.37
CA ARG A 65 2.70 18.83 10.72
C ARG A 65 2.72 18.91 9.20
N MET A 66 3.68 19.65 8.63
CA MET A 66 3.88 19.62 7.18
C MET A 66 4.42 18.25 6.75
N PRO A 67 3.90 17.63 5.68
CA PRO A 67 4.30 16.29 5.24
C PRO A 67 5.62 16.32 4.43
N THR A 68 6.67 16.85 5.05
CA THR A 68 8.04 16.82 4.51
C THR A 68 8.67 15.44 4.70
N ARG A 69 9.71 15.12 3.93
CA ARG A 69 10.42 13.83 4.00
C ARG A 69 10.85 13.52 5.42
N VAL A 70 11.44 14.50 6.12
CA VAL A 70 11.90 14.35 7.50
C VAL A 70 10.73 14.12 8.47
N ASN A 71 9.63 14.88 8.34
CA ASN A 71 8.48 14.74 9.24
C ASN A 71 7.74 13.41 9.04
N ILE A 72 7.66 12.92 7.80
CA ILE A 72 7.08 11.60 7.50
C ILE A 72 7.93 10.50 8.15
N LEU A 73 9.24 10.46 7.91
CA LEU A 73 10.12 9.42 8.45
C LEU A 73 10.15 9.40 9.99
N THR A 74 10.23 10.58 10.61
CA THR A 74 10.20 10.69 12.08
C THR A 74 8.83 10.34 12.68
N SER A 75 7.75 10.55 11.93
CA SER A 75 6.41 10.13 12.36
C SER A 75 6.18 8.63 12.19
N MET A 76 6.76 8.00 11.16
CA MET A 76 6.78 6.55 11.00
C MET A 76 7.51 5.88 12.18
N GLN A 77 8.67 6.42 12.55
CA GLN A 77 9.41 5.96 13.74
C GLN A 77 8.57 6.06 15.02
N TRP A 78 7.93 7.21 15.25
CA TRP A 78 7.07 7.41 16.41
C TRP A 78 5.86 6.46 16.44
N LEU A 79 5.28 6.16 15.27
CA LEU A 79 4.07 5.35 15.19
C LEU A 79 4.26 4.02 15.92
N VAL A 80 5.40 3.38 15.70
CA VAL A 80 5.74 2.06 16.24
C VAL A 80 6.73 2.10 17.41
N GLU A 81 7.05 3.30 17.91
CA GLU A 81 7.96 3.49 19.04
C GLU A 81 7.41 2.85 20.31
N ASP A 82 8.28 2.10 21.01
CA ASP A 82 7.95 1.34 22.21
C ASP A 82 6.72 0.42 22.01
N ALA A 83 6.59 -0.18 20.83
CA ALA A 83 5.50 -1.12 20.53
C ALA A 83 5.53 -2.33 21.47
N GLU A 84 4.37 -2.67 22.04
CA GLU A 84 4.19 -3.86 22.89
C GLU A 84 3.15 -4.82 22.30
N GLU A 85 3.19 -6.08 22.74
CA GLU A 85 2.24 -7.11 22.31
C GLU A 85 0.78 -6.63 22.48
N ASN A 86 -0.04 -6.82 21.45
CA ASN A 86 -1.44 -6.39 21.35
C ASN A 86 -1.70 -4.90 21.09
N ASP A 87 -0.66 -4.07 20.93
CA ASP A 87 -0.79 -2.72 20.37
C ASP A 87 -1.39 -2.77 18.95
N SER A 88 -2.08 -1.69 18.58
CA SER A 88 -2.70 -1.51 17.28
C SER A 88 -2.28 -0.18 16.66
N PHE A 89 -1.61 -0.26 15.52
CA PHE A 89 -1.12 0.87 14.76
C PHE A 89 -1.91 1.01 13.46
N PHE A 90 -2.18 2.26 13.08
CA PHE A 90 -2.81 2.58 11.80
C PHE A 90 -1.94 3.53 11.00
N LEU A 91 -1.68 3.20 9.74
CA LEU A 91 -1.04 4.09 8.77
C LEU A 91 -2.02 4.37 7.64
N HIS A 92 -2.23 5.64 7.33
CA HIS A 92 -2.90 6.04 6.10
C HIS A 92 -2.03 7.02 5.33
N PHE A 93 -1.86 6.76 4.04
CA PHE A 93 -1.21 7.67 3.11
C PHE A 93 -2.12 7.93 1.92
N SER A 94 -2.41 9.20 1.62
CA SER A 94 -3.05 9.65 0.39
C SER A 94 -2.19 10.72 -0.27
N GLY A 95 -1.79 10.49 -1.52
CA GLY A 95 -0.86 11.35 -2.25
C GLY A 95 -0.28 10.68 -3.50
N HIS A 96 0.78 11.27 -4.07
CA HIS A 96 1.48 10.66 -5.20
C HIS A 96 2.32 9.46 -4.76
N GLY A 97 2.36 8.46 -5.64
CA GLY A 97 3.26 7.31 -5.55
C GLY A 97 4.00 7.13 -6.86
N GLY A 98 5.19 6.54 -6.80
CA GLY A 98 6.11 6.42 -7.92
C GLY A 98 6.94 5.16 -7.87
N ARG A 99 8.04 5.20 -8.64
CA ARG A 99 9.03 4.13 -8.71
C ARG A 99 10.42 4.70 -8.83
N VAL A 100 11.36 4.08 -8.14
CA VAL A 100 12.80 4.32 -8.35
C VAL A 100 13.47 3.01 -8.75
N LYS A 101 14.68 3.10 -9.29
CA LYS A 101 15.41 1.90 -9.68
C LYS A 101 15.86 1.15 -8.43
N ASP A 102 15.47 -0.11 -8.34
CA ASP A 102 15.89 -1.02 -7.27
C ASP A 102 17.41 -1.26 -7.36
N LEU A 103 18.08 -1.09 -6.22
CA LEU A 103 19.51 -1.34 -6.03
C LEU A 103 19.79 -2.55 -5.12
N SER A 104 18.79 -3.01 -4.37
CA SER A 104 18.82 -4.14 -3.44
C SER A 104 18.66 -5.48 -4.19
N GLY A 105 17.86 -5.48 -5.25
CA GLY A 105 17.54 -6.65 -6.09
C GLY A 105 16.42 -7.52 -5.54
N ASP A 106 15.66 -7.05 -4.55
CA ASP A 106 14.51 -7.74 -3.99
C ASP A 106 13.25 -7.54 -4.85
N GLU A 107 13.23 -6.56 -5.75
CA GLU A 107 12.19 -6.38 -6.75
C GLU A 107 12.59 -6.98 -8.10
N TYR A 108 11.87 -8.03 -8.52
CA TYR A 108 12.17 -8.71 -9.78
C TYR A 108 11.98 -7.81 -11.01
N ASP A 109 11.04 -6.84 -10.94
CA ASP A 109 10.87 -5.88 -12.05
C ASP A 109 11.94 -4.78 -12.07
N GLY A 110 12.80 -4.72 -11.04
CA GLY A 110 13.95 -3.84 -10.90
C GLY A 110 13.59 -2.43 -10.43
N PHE A 111 12.44 -2.24 -9.80
CA PHE A 111 11.99 -0.96 -9.29
C PHE A 111 11.32 -1.05 -7.92
N ASP A 112 11.79 -0.22 -6.99
CA ASP A 112 11.15 0.03 -5.70
C ASP A 112 9.93 0.92 -5.91
N GLU A 113 8.83 0.64 -5.19
CA GLU A 113 7.67 1.52 -5.16
C GLU A 113 7.90 2.64 -4.13
N THR A 114 7.44 3.86 -4.44
CA THR A 114 7.74 5.03 -3.60
C THR A 114 6.53 5.88 -3.26
N ILE A 115 6.66 6.68 -2.21
CA ILE A 115 5.78 7.81 -1.92
C ILE A 115 6.53 9.13 -2.08
N TYR A 116 5.79 10.19 -2.44
CA TYR A 116 6.35 11.54 -2.60
C TYR A 116 6.03 12.40 -1.37
N PRO A 117 7.03 12.85 -0.60
CA PRO A 117 6.86 13.92 0.37
C PRO A 117 6.56 15.26 -0.31
N LEU A 118 6.08 16.26 0.45
CA LEU A 118 5.80 17.59 -0.09
C LEU A 118 7.06 18.28 -0.65
N ASP A 119 8.22 18.05 -0.04
CA ASP A 119 9.50 18.66 -0.37
C ASP A 119 10.40 17.76 -1.23
N PHE A 120 9.83 16.75 -1.90
CA PHE A 120 10.59 15.78 -2.71
C PHE A 120 11.49 16.43 -3.77
N ASP A 121 11.08 17.58 -4.30
CA ASP A 121 11.76 18.31 -5.37
C ASP A 121 13.00 19.10 -4.89
N ARG A 122 13.22 19.18 -3.58
CA ARG A 122 14.39 19.84 -2.97
C ARG A 122 15.64 18.97 -2.97
N TYR A 123 15.51 17.71 -3.38
CA TYR A 123 16.57 16.71 -3.36
C TYR A 123 17.02 16.38 -4.80
N ASP A 124 18.23 15.87 -4.94
CA ASP A 124 18.80 15.55 -6.26
C ASP A 124 18.13 14.30 -6.85
N GLY A 125 17.56 14.44 -8.05
CA GLY A 125 16.92 13.34 -8.77
C GLY A 125 15.78 12.73 -7.96
N ASP A 126 15.81 11.40 -7.80
CA ASP A 126 14.75 10.67 -7.10
C ASP A 126 14.99 10.52 -5.59
N SER A 127 16.07 11.08 -5.04
CA SER A 127 16.46 10.91 -3.63
C SER A 127 15.53 11.59 -2.62
N GLY A 128 14.63 12.45 -3.08
CA GLY A 128 13.57 13.06 -2.26
C GLY A 128 12.38 12.16 -2.02
N GLN A 129 12.25 11.07 -2.77
CA GLN A 129 11.21 10.06 -2.57
C GLN A 129 11.51 9.22 -1.32
N ILE A 130 10.49 8.56 -0.78
CA ILE A 130 10.66 7.54 0.27
C ILE A 130 10.32 6.20 -0.36
N ILE A 131 11.29 5.27 -0.33
CA ILE A 131 11.19 3.93 -0.90
C ILE A 131 10.52 2.96 0.09
N ASP A 132 9.97 1.88 -0.43
CA ASP A 132 9.38 0.77 0.33
C ASP A 132 10.34 0.15 1.34
N ASP A 133 11.61 -0.07 0.98
CA ASP A 133 12.66 -0.52 1.91
C ASP A 133 12.74 0.35 3.18
N ASP A 134 12.81 1.68 3.01
CA ASP A 134 12.85 2.65 4.12
C ASP A 134 11.58 2.52 4.98
N MET A 135 10.41 2.34 4.36
CA MET A 135 9.14 2.18 5.07
C MET A 135 9.06 0.84 5.80
N HIS A 136 9.53 -0.25 5.20
CA HIS A 136 9.60 -1.57 5.79
C HIS A 136 10.49 -1.57 7.04
N ASP A 137 11.69 -0.99 6.94
CA ASP A 137 12.64 -0.89 8.03
C ASP A 137 12.15 -0.05 9.20
N LEU A 138 11.36 0.99 8.93
CA LEU A 138 10.81 1.86 9.97
C LEU A 138 9.53 1.32 10.60
N LEU A 139 8.67 0.62 9.85
CA LEU A 139 7.31 0.28 10.27
C LEU A 139 7.08 -1.21 10.52
N VAL A 140 7.81 -2.09 9.84
CA VAL A 140 7.57 -3.55 9.88
C VAL A 140 8.65 -4.27 10.68
N SER A 141 9.92 -4.01 10.35
CA SER A 141 11.10 -4.61 11.00
C SER A 141 11.11 -4.47 12.53
N PRO A 142 10.75 -3.33 13.16
CA PRO A 142 10.86 -3.16 14.60
C PRO A 142 9.68 -3.73 15.39
N LEU A 143 8.57 -4.09 14.74
CA LEU A 143 7.36 -4.52 15.45
C LEU A 143 7.53 -5.89 16.11
N PRO A 144 7.24 -6.02 17.42
CA PRO A 144 7.28 -7.32 18.07
C PRO A 144 6.08 -8.20 17.69
N ALA A 145 6.20 -9.49 18.01
CA ALA A 145 5.13 -10.45 17.76
C ALA A 145 3.84 -10.04 18.48
N GLY A 146 2.70 -10.13 17.79
CA GLY A 146 1.39 -9.81 18.34
C GLY A 146 1.01 -8.33 18.31
N CYS A 147 1.86 -7.41 17.84
CA CYS A 147 1.42 -6.06 17.44
C CYS A 147 0.66 -6.12 16.12
N ARG A 148 -0.37 -5.27 15.97
CA ARG A 148 -1.08 -5.04 14.71
C ARG A 148 -0.59 -3.75 14.06
N LEU A 149 -0.26 -3.79 12.78
CA LEU A 149 -0.20 -2.59 11.92
C LEU A 149 -1.15 -2.76 10.75
N THR A 150 -2.15 -1.89 10.66
CA THR A 150 -3.03 -1.78 9.50
C THR A 150 -2.63 -0.58 8.67
N ALA A 151 -2.29 -0.77 7.40
CA ALA A 151 -1.90 0.30 6.49
C ALA A 151 -2.87 0.43 5.32
N ILE A 152 -3.21 1.66 4.92
CA ILE A 152 -3.96 1.96 3.71
C ILE A 152 -3.18 2.97 2.86
N PHE A 153 -2.94 2.62 1.60
CA PHE A 153 -2.30 3.51 0.63
C PHE A 153 -3.29 3.86 -0.49
N ASP A 154 -3.64 5.14 -0.56
CA ASP A 154 -4.36 5.80 -1.67
C ASP A 154 -3.36 6.49 -2.61
N SER A 155 -2.43 5.71 -3.15
CA SER A 155 -1.48 6.19 -4.15
C SER A 155 -1.36 5.18 -5.29
N CYS A 156 -0.98 5.68 -6.47
CA CYS A 156 -0.59 4.79 -7.57
C CYS A 156 0.64 3.99 -7.14
N HIS A 157 0.76 2.75 -7.64
CA HIS A 157 1.97 1.94 -7.45
C HIS A 157 2.24 1.43 -6.02
N SER A 158 1.30 1.54 -5.07
CA SER A 158 1.50 1.15 -3.67
C SER A 158 1.31 -0.34 -3.33
N GLY A 159 1.28 -1.24 -4.31
CA GLY A 159 0.98 -2.66 -4.09
C GLY A 159 2.00 -3.41 -3.23
N THR A 160 3.24 -2.92 -3.21
CA THR A 160 4.38 -3.44 -2.45
C THR A 160 5.01 -2.39 -1.52
N ALA A 161 4.32 -1.29 -1.21
CA ALA A 161 4.86 -0.15 -0.43
C ALA A 161 5.41 -0.45 0.99
N LEU A 162 5.32 -1.69 1.48
CA LEU A 162 5.86 -2.15 2.76
C LEU A 162 6.57 -3.52 2.62
N ASP A 163 6.91 -3.93 1.40
CA ASP A 163 7.57 -5.20 1.03
C ASP A 163 6.97 -6.45 1.66
N LEU A 164 5.65 -6.44 1.81
CA LEU A 164 4.92 -7.52 2.47
C LEU A 164 4.83 -8.76 1.56
N PRO A 165 5.32 -9.93 2.02
CA PRO A 165 5.58 -11.07 1.14
C PRO A 165 4.34 -11.92 0.78
N TYR A 166 3.19 -11.67 1.39
CA TYR A 166 1.94 -12.43 1.15
C TYR A 166 0.85 -11.53 0.60
N ILE A 167 0.49 -11.72 -0.67
CA ILE A 167 -0.54 -10.92 -1.33
C ILE A 167 -1.80 -11.74 -1.49
N TYR A 168 -2.93 -11.23 -1.02
CA TYR A 168 -4.24 -11.84 -1.15
C TYR A 168 -5.11 -11.09 -2.16
N SER A 169 -6.03 -11.84 -2.75
CA SER A 169 -7.06 -11.30 -3.63
C SER A 169 -8.44 -11.69 -3.16
N THR A 170 -9.47 -11.21 -3.84
CA THR A 170 -10.88 -11.48 -3.53
C THR A 170 -11.25 -12.95 -3.52
N GLN A 171 -10.41 -13.83 -4.09
CA GLN A 171 -10.60 -15.28 -4.08
C GLN A 171 -10.02 -15.95 -2.82
N GLY A 172 -9.42 -15.20 -1.90
CA GLY A 172 -8.79 -15.73 -0.69
C GLY A 172 -7.45 -16.44 -0.94
N GLU A 173 -7.01 -16.53 -2.20
CA GLU A 173 -5.76 -17.18 -2.59
C GLU A 173 -4.57 -16.22 -2.50
N ILE A 174 -3.43 -16.74 -2.04
CA ILE A 174 -2.15 -16.04 -2.08
C ILE A 174 -1.72 -15.92 -3.54
N LYS A 175 -1.71 -14.69 -4.06
CA LYS A 175 -1.16 -14.37 -5.36
C LYS A 175 0.36 -14.47 -5.31
N ASN A 176 0.93 -15.25 -6.22
CA ASN A 176 2.34 -15.12 -6.59
C ASN A 176 2.47 -13.95 -7.58
N HIS A 177 2.26 -12.72 -7.10
CA HIS A 177 2.09 -11.53 -7.95
C HIS A 177 3.33 -11.27 -8.83
N ASN A 178 4.55 -11.44 -8.30
CA ASN A 178 5.81 -11.27 -9.05
C ASN A 178 5.86 -12.22 -10.25
N LEU A 179 5.34 -13.45 -10.11
CA LEU A 179 5.36 -14.45 -11.17
C LEU A 179 4.34 -14.16 -12.29
N PHE A 180 3.11 -13.77 -11.92
CA PHE A 180 2.04 -13.51 -12.89
C PHE A 180 2.18 -12.16 -13.61
N LYS A 181 2.58 -11.08 -12.90
CA LYS A 181 2.86 -9.76 -13.50
C LYS A 181 3.96 -9.88 -14.56
N PHE A 182 5.00 -10.65 -14.24
CA PHE A 182 6.12 -10.94 -15.13
C PHE A 182 5.69 -11.75 -16.37
N ALA A 183 5.03 -12.91 -16.16
CA ALA A 183 4.55 -13.74 -17.25
C ALA A 183 3.61 -12.96 -18.19
N GLY A 184 2.71 -12.15 -17.61
CA GLY A 184 1.76 -11.32 -18.34
C GLY A 184 2.45 -10.28 -19.24
N ARG A 185 3.39 -9.47 -18.70
CA ARG A 185 4.12 -8.46 -19.49
C ARG A 185 4.93 -9.08 -20.63
N ARG A 186 5.57 -10.23 -20.40
CA ARG A 186 6.39 -10.90 -21.43
C ARG A 186 5.54 -11.54 -22.52
N ILE A 187 4.44 -12.19 -22.17
CA ILE A 187 3.49 -12.73 -23.15
C ILE A 187 2.90 -11.60 -24.00
N LEU A 188 2.57 -10.45 -23.39
CA LEU A 188 2.15 -9.24 -24.12
C LEU A 188 3.23 -8.75 -25.09
N HIS A 189 4.49 -8.64 -24.64
CA HIS A 189 5.61 -8.25 -25.50
C HIS A 189 5.82 -9.23 -26.66
N ALA A 190 5.75 -10.54 -26.41
CA ALA A 190 5.84 -11.55 -27.45
C ALA A 190 4.68 -11.43 -28.45
N GLY A 191 3.47 -11.15 -27.96
CA GLY A 191 2.30 -10.87 -28.80
C GLY A 191 2.46 -9.63 -29.68
N PHE A 192 3.01 -8.55 -29.13
CA PHE A 192 3.29 -7.32 -29.88
C PHE A 192 4.39 -7.52 -30.94
N ALA A 193 5.49 -8.20 -30.58
CA ALA A 193 6.53 -8.59 -31.52
C ALA A 193 5.97 -9.46 -32.65
N TYR A 194 5.09 -10.42 -32.32
CA TYR A 194 4.42 -11.24 -33.33
C TYR A 194 3.50 -10.42 -34.24
N ALA A 195 2.70 -9.51 -33.68
CA ALA A 195 1.77 -8.65 -34.43
C ALA A 195 2.47 -7.66 -35.36
N THR A 196 3.67 -7.21 -34.99
CA THR A 196 4.52 -6.33 -35.81
C THR A 196 5.37 -7.10 -36.84
N GLY A 197 5.22 -8.43 -36.92
CA GLY A 197 5.90 -9.28 -37.88
C GLY A 197 7.30 -9.75 -37.44
N ASP A 198 7.74 -9.39 -36.23
CA ASP A 198 9.04 -9.74 -35.67
C ASP A 198 8.99 -11.09 -34.93
N ARG A 199 8.93 -12.14 -35.74
CA ARG A 199 8.76 -13.52 -35.27
C ARG A 199 9.98 -14.08 -34.53
N GLU A 200 11.18 -13.58 -34.80
CA GLU A 200 12.40 -14.07 -34.14
C GLU A 200 12.51 -13.49 -32.73
N ASN A 201 12.22 -12.21 -32.53
CA ASN A 201 12.13 -11.63 -31.17
C ASN A 201 11.01 -12.28 -30.35
N ALA A 202 9.85 -12.55 -30.95
CA ALA A 202 8.76 -13.23 -30.26
C ALA A 202 9.17 -14.62 -29.72
N LYS A 203 9.91 -15.42 -30.51
CA LYS A 203 10.43 -16.73 -30.07
C LYS A 203 11.47 -16.59 -28.95
N MET A 204 12.36 -15.61 -29.06
CA MET A 204 13.38 -15.33 -28.06
C MET A 204 12.75 -15.02 -26.70
N PHE A 205 11.79 -14.09 -26.66
CA PHE A 205 11.06 -13.75 -25.42
C PHE A 205 10.37 -14.95 -24.80
N ILE A 206 9.79 -15.85 -25.59
CA ILE A 206 9.14 -17.07 -25.09
C ILE A 206 10.18 -18.07 -24.55
N SER A 207 11.32 -18.22 -25.22
CA SER A 207 12.37 -19.17 -24.83
C SER A 207 13.05 -18.81 -23.50
N GLU A 208 13.09 -17.52 -23.16
CA GLU A 208 13.66 -17.02 -21.89
C GLU A 208 12.68 -17.14 -20.70
N LEU A 209 11.37 -17.31 -20.95
CA LEU A 209 10.35 -17.38 -19.90
C LEU A 209 10.67 -18.40 -18.79
N PRO A 210 11.10 -19.65 -19.06
CA PRO A 210 11.32 -20.63 -17.99
C PRO A 210 12.44 -20.22 -17.02
N GLY A 211 13.53 -19.63 -17.54
CA GLY A 211 14.66 -19.18 -16.72
C GLY A 211 14.27 -17.99 -15.84
N GLN A 212 13.60 -17.01 -16.44
CA GLN A 212 13.13 -15.80 -15.77
C GLN A 212 12.03 -16.11 -14.73
N LEU A 213 11.11 -17.03 -15.01
CA LEU A 213 10.12 -17.51 -14.03
C LEU A 213 10.80 -18.18 -12.82
N LYS A 214 11.88 -18.93 -13.04
CA LYS A 214 12.65 -19.56 -11.97
C LYS A 214 13.34 -18.51 -11.09
N GLU A 215 13.91 -17.48 -11.69
CA GLU A 215 14.54 -16.36 -10.98
C GLU A 215 13.51 -15.53 -10.19
N ALA A 216 12.38 -15.13 -10.80
CA ALA A 216 11.29 -14.47 -10.11
C ALA A 216 10.75 -15.30 -8.92
N SER A 217 10.70 -16.63 -9.07
CA SER A 217 10.31 -17.53 -7.97
C SER A 217 11.36 -17.64 -6.87
N SER A 218 12.65 -17.46 -7.17
CA SER A 218 13.69 -17.43 -6.14
C SER A 218 13.68 -16.11 -5.37
N VAL A 219 13.54 -14.97 -6.07
CA VAL A 219 13.39 -13.64 -5.45
C VAL A 219 12.17 -13.64 -4.53
N ALA A 220 10.99 -14.06 -5.00
CA ALA A 220 9.79 -14.13 -4.16
C ALA A 220 9.95 -15.06 -2.93
N ARG A 221 10.81 -16.09 -3.02
CA ARG A 221 11.11 -16.98 -1.89
C ARG A 221 12.10 -16.34 -0.91
N GLU A 222 13.02 -15.53 -1.41
CA GLU A 222 13.97 -14.76 -0.63
C GLU A 222 13.27 -13.64 0.14
N ASN A 223 12.40 -12.86 -0.50
CA ASN A 223 11.60 -11.82 0.16
C ASN A 223 10.70 -12.41 1.26
N ARG A 224 10.10 -13.60 1.02
CA ARG A 224 9.36 -14.33 2.07
C ARG A 224 10.21 -14.74 3.27
N ARG A 225 11.53 -14.81 3.13
CA ARG A 225 12.45 -15.14 4.23
C ARG A 225 12.95 -13.90 4.93
N SER A 226 13.26 -12.83 4.20
CA SER A 226 13.79 -11.58 4.73
C SER A 226 12.69 -10.69 5.32
N ASN A 227 11.55 -10.56 4.64
CA ASN A 227 10.55 -9.52 4.91
C ASN A 227 9.32 -10.07 5.67
N SER A 228 9.35 -11.35 6.05
CA SER A 228 8.33 -11.92 6.92
C SER A 228 8.53 -11.49 8.38
N SER A 229 7.47 -10.97 8.99
CA SER A 229 7.47 -10.57 10.40
C SER A 229 6.57 -11.48 11.23
N ARG A 230 6.87 -11.55 12.54
CA ARG A 230 5.98 -12.16 13.55
C ARG A 230 4.91 -11.18 14.05
N ALA A 231 5.07 -9.89 13.77
CA ALA A 231 4.03 -8.89 13.92
C ALA A 231 2.93 -9.11 12.89
N ASP A 232 1.74 -8.65 13.20
CA ASP A 232 0.54 -8.79 12.38
C ASP A 232 0.35 -7.53 11.53
N VAL A 233 1.08 -7.47 10.42
CA VAL A 233 1.03 -6.33 9.47
C VAL A 233 0.14 -6.67 8.29
N VAL A 234 -0.86 -5.82 8.04
CA VAL A 234 -1.82 -5.90 6.93
C VAL A 234 -1.88 -4.56 6.20
N MET A 235 -1.73 -4.58 4.88
CA MET A 235 -1.78 -3.40 4.02
C MET A 235 -2.87 -3.54 2.96
N PHE A 236 -3.67 -2.50 2.77
CA PHE A 236 -4.63 -2.39 1.67
C PHE A 236 -4.17 -1.33 0.67
N SER A 237 -4.25 -1.67 -0.62
CA SER A 237 -3.83 -0.80 -1.72
C SER A 237 -4.74 -0.99 -2.94
N GLY A 238 -4.79 0.05 -3.77
CA GLY A 238 -5.56 0.04 -5.02
C GLY A 238 -4.67 -0.11 -6.24
N CYS A 239 -4.80 -1.23 -6.97
CA CYS A 239 -4.03 -1.44 -8.19
C CYS A 239 -4.89 -1.12 -9.43
N LYS A 240 -4.41 -0.25 -10.34
CA LYS A 240 -5.06 -0.04 -11.65
C LYS A 240 -4.69 -1.18 -12.60
N ASP A 241 -5.69 -1.78 -13.26
CA ASP A 241 -5.45 -2.69 -14.39
C ASP A 241 -5.00 -1.86 -15.61
N HIS A 242 -3.69 -1.65 -15.80
CA HIS A 242 -3.06 -1.17 -17.05
C HIS A 242 -3.85 -0.09 -17.82
N GLN A 243 -3.76 1.19 -17.43
CA GLN A 243 -3.78 2.36 -18.33
C GLN A 243 -3.57 3.68 -17.57
N SER A 244 -3.03 4.68 -18.28
CA SER A 244 -2.55 5.98 -17.79
C SER A 244 -3.47 6.67 -16.79
N SER A 245 -2.82 7.34 -15.84
CA SER A 245 -3.33 8.32 -14.87
C SER A 245 -4.02 9.49 -15.56
N ALA A 246 -5.23 9.27 -16.08
CA ALA A 246 -6.22 10.33 -16.23
C ALA A 246 -7.15 10.22 -15.02
N ASP A 247 -7.31 11.33 -14.33
CA ASP A 247 -7.97 11.46 -13.04
C ASP A 247 -9.31 10.73 -13.00
N ALA A 248 -9.49 9.89 -11.97
CA ALA A 248 -10.78 9.26 -11.68
C ALA A 248 -11.71 10.31 -11.09
N GLN A 249 -12.11 11.29 -11.90
CA GLN A 249 -13.23 12.16 -11.60
C GLN A 249 -14.49 11.43 -12.05
N VAL A 250 -15.05 10.65 -11.14
CA VAL A 250 -16.39 10.08 -11.34
C VAL A 250 -17.38 11.20 -11.10
N ASP A 251 -18.24 11.48 -12.09
CA ASP A 251 -19.21 12.58 -12.04
C ASP A 251 -19.97 12.63 -10.69
N GLY A 252 -19.81 13.73 -9.95
CA GLY A 252 -20.49 13.98 -8.68
C GLY A 252 -19.83 13.43 -7.41
N ILE A 253 -18.72 12.68 -7.52
CA ILE A 253 -17.91 12.26 -6.37
C ILE A 253 -16.75 13.26 -6.20
N PRO A 254 -16.56 13.86 -5.02
CA PRO A 254 -15.37 14.68 -4.74
C PRO A 254 -14.10 13.88 -5.05
N ALA A 255 -13.02 14.56 -5.47
CA ALA A 255 -11.72 13.90 -5.58
C ALA A 255 -11.42 13.20 -4.24
N THR A 256 -11.33 11.87 -4.24
CA THR A 256 -11.16 11.06 -3.01
C THR A 256 -10.36 9.81 -3.35
N GLY A 257 -9.58 9.35 -2.39
CA GLY A 257 -8.87 8.08 -2.40
C GLY A 257 -9.86 6.94 -2.54
N ALA A 258 -9.77 6.20 -3.65
CA ALA A 258 -10.69 5.11 -3.94
C ALA A 258 -10.64 4.01 -2.88
N MET A 259 -9.45 3.71 -2.35
CA MET A 259 -9.25 2.63 -1.37
C MET A 259 -9.79 3.02 0.01
N SER A 260 -9.39 4.19 0.54
CA SER A 260 -9.94 4.67 1.83
C SER A 260 -11.46 4.85 1.76
N HIS A 261 -11.99 5.43 0.68
CA HIS A 261 -13.42 5.56 0.49
C HIS A 261 -14.12 4.19 0.55
N ALA A 262 -13.65 3.21 -0.22
CA ALA A 262 -14.22 1.87 -0.24
C ALA A 262 -14.12 1.19 1.14
N PHE A 263 -12.96 1.28 1.78
CA PHE A 263 -12.69 0.70 3.10
C PHE A 263 -13.62 1.26 4.18
N ILE A 264 -13.73 2.59 4.27
CA ILE A 264 -14.62 3.27 5.21
C ILE A 264 -16.07 2.88 4.93
N THR A 265 -16.50 2.94 3.66
CA THR A 265 -17.89 2.65 3.29
C THR A 265 -18.28 1.22 3.68
N THR A 266 -17.46 0.24 3.30
CA THR A 266 -17.69 -1.18 3.58
C THR A 266 -17.76 -1.47 5.08
N LEU A 267 -16.83 -0.94 5.88
CA LEU A 267 -16.78 -1.23 7.32
C LEU A 267 -17.77 -0.41 8.15
N ARG A 268 -18.20 0.76 7.67
CA ARG A 268 -19.34 1.48 8.29
C ARG A 268 -20.67 0.79 8.01
N GLU A 269 -20.83 0.16 6.84
CA GLU A 269 -22.04 -0.60 6.51
C GLU A 269 -22.11 -1.94 7.26
N ASN A 270 -21.01 -2.68 7.28
CA ASN A 270 -20.88 -3.90 8.07
C ASN A 270 -19.49 -3.96 8.73
N PRO A 271 -19.37 -3.69 10.03
CA PRO A 271 -18.07 -3.74 10.72
C PRO A 271 -17.59 -5.17 11.01
N ASP A 272 -18.50 -6.14 11.02
CA ASP A 272 -18.21 -7.53 11.33
C ASP A 272 -17.99 -8.32 10.04
N GLN A 273 -16.79 -8.18 9.46
CA GLN A 273 -16.39 -8.88 8.24
C GLN A 273 -15.13 -9.70 8.46
N SER A 274 -15.06 -10.87 7.84
CA SER A 274 -13.80 -11.57 7.62
C SER A 274 -12.90 -10.82 6.62
N TYR A 275 -11.60 -11.13 6.58
CA TYR A 275 -10.70 -10.56 5.56
C TYR A 275 -11.19 -10.87 4.13
N GLN A 276 -11.74 -12.07 3.91
CA GLN A 276 -12.29 -12.46 2.62
C GLN A 276 -13.52 -11.64 2.25
N GLU A 277 -14.48 -11.49 3.16
CA GLU A 277 -15.67 -10.66 2.95
C GLU A 277 -15.29 -9.21 2.69
N LEU A 278 -14.37 -8.66 3.49
CA LEU A 278 -13.85 -7.30 3.31
C LEU A 278 -13.24 -7.11 1.91
N LEU A 279 -12.41 -8.04 1.45
CA LEU A 279 -11.85 -7.98 0.10
C LEU A 279 -12.92 -8.03 -1.00
N VAL A 280 -13.99 -8.82 -0.81
CA VAL A 280 -15.11 -8.90 -1.76
C VAL A 280 -15.91 -7.60 -1.76
N SER A 281 -16.27 -7.05 -0.61
CA SER A 281 -17.02 -5.80 -0.51
C SER A 281 -16.22 -4.60 -1.01
N LEU A 282 -14.91 -4.55 -0.72
CA LEU A 282 -14.00 -3.57 -1.33
C LEU A 282 -14.02 -3.68 -2.87
N ARG A 283 -14.03 -4.90 -3.40
CA ARG A 283 -14.03 -5.15 -4.85
C ARG A 283 -15.32 -4.71 -5.51
N GLU A 284 -16.45 -4.85 -4.84
CA GLU A 284 -17.74 -4.41 -5.33
C GLU A 284 -17.77 -2.88 -5.46
N ILE A 285 -17.45 -2.16 -4.38
CA ILE A 285 -17.40 -0.69 -4.40
C ILE A 285 -16.38 -0.17 -5.41
N LEU A 286 -15.19 -0.76 -5.42
CA LEU A 286 -14.12 -0.36 -6.33
C LEU A 286 -14.46 -0.70 -7.78
N GLY A 287 -15.05 -1.87 -8.07
CA GLY A 287 -15.36 -2.28 -9.44
C GLY A 287 -16.53 -1.53 -10.06
N GLU A 288 -17.48 -1.05 -9.25
CA GLU A 288 -18.61 -0.23 -9.73
C GLU A 288 -18.20 1.20 -10.05
N LYS A 289 -17.36 1.80 -9.19
CA LYS A 289 -17.06 3.25 -9.26
C LYS A 289 -15.67 3.55 -9.76
N TYR A 290 -14.74 2.59 -9.71
CA TYR A 290 -13.32 2.80 -10.01
C TYR A 290 -12.80 1.70 -10.95
N SER A 291 -11.67 1.95 -11.62
CA SER A 291 -10.96 0.93 -12.42
C SER A 291 -9.93 0.17 -11.59
N GLN A 292 -9.96 0.33 -10.27
CA GLN A 292 -8.99 -0.24 -9.34
C GLN A 292 -9.43 -1.62 -8.83
N ARG A 293 -8.46 -2.47 -8.56
CA ARG A 293 -8.64 -3.75 -7.87
C ARG A 293 -8.09 -3.63 -6.46
N PRO A 294 -8.83 -4.03 -5.42
CA PRO A 294 -8.27 -4.10 -4.09
C PRO A 294 -7.22 -5.21 -4.03
N GLN A 295 -6.17 -4.92 -3.31
CA GLN A 295 -5.13 -5.86 -2.93
C GLN A 295 -4.88 -5.72 -1.44
N MET A 296 -4.78 -6.87 -0.77
CA MET A 296 -4.31 -6.94 0.62
C MET A 296 -2.95 -7.64 0.63
N SER A 297 -1.95 -7.02 1.24
CA SER A 297 -0.63 -7.62 1.44
C SER A 297 -0.37 -7.79 2.94
N CYS A 298 0.31 -8.87 3.33
CA CYS A 298 0.51 -9.24 4.73
C CYS A 298 1.95 -9.72 5.01
N SER A 299 2.42 -9.50 6.24
CA SER A 299 3.74 -9.94 6.72
C SER A 299 3.86 -11.45 6.94
N HIS A 300 2.74 -12.12 7.23
CA HIS A 300 2.63 -13.56 7.40
C HIS A 300 1.36 -14.11 6.73
N PRO A 301 1.24 -15.43 6.52
CA PRO A 301 -0.01 -16.02 6.06
C PRO A 301 -1.14 -15.74 7.06
N ILE A 302 -2.28 -15.31 6.54
CA ILE A 302 -3.51 -15.07 7.30
C ILE A 302 -4.57 -16.09 6.87
N ASP A 303 -5.33 -16.59 7.84
CA ASP A 303 -6.58 -17.29 7.58
C ASP A 303 -7.65 -16.24 7.26
N VAL A 304 -7.98 -16.12 5.97
CA VAL A 304 -8.88 -15.05 5.47
C VAL A 304 -10.33 -15.19 5.94
N SER A 305 -10.70 -16.32 6.56
CA SER A 305 -12.00 -16.51 7.19
C SER A 305 -12.11 -15.86 8.57
N LEU A 306 -10.98 -15.46 9.16
CA LEU A 306 -10.96 -14.74 10.43
C LEU A 306 -11.51 -13.33 10.25
N GLN A 307 -12.13 -12.82 11.32
CA GLN A 307 -12.63 -11.45 11.40
C GLN A 307 -11.48 -10.43 11.21
N PHE A 308 -11.72 -9.42 10.39
CA PHE A 308 -10.88 -8.25 10.30
C PHE A 308 -10.99 -7.43 11.58
N ILE A 309 -9.84 -7.04 12.12
CA ILE A 309 -9.74 -6.23 13.34
C ILE A 309 -8.72 -5.12 13.12
N CYS A 310 -8.95 -3.99 13.77
CA CYS A 310 -8.08 -2.82 13.75
C CYS A 310 -7.53 -2.56 15.14
#